data_AF-A0A6N2ZIF4-F1
#
_entry.id   AF-A0A6N2ZIF4-F1
#
_cell.length_a   1.000
_cell.length_b   1.000
_cell.length_c   1.000
_cell.angle_alpha   90.00
_cell.angle_beta   90.00
_cell.angle_gamma   90.00
#
_symmetry.space_group_name_H-M   'P 1'
#
loop_
_entity.id
_entity.type
_entity.pdbx_description
1 polymer ?
#
loop_
_entity_poly.entity_id
_entity_poly.type
_entity_poly.pdbx_seq_one_letter_code
_entity_poly.pdbx_strand_id
1 'polypeptide(L)'
;MENYINIFKRFENTIDSVQITIDGIKLIHDSRRVYKNGKGTFDDIVNGLDLLVNTKIRQINLRVNINQYNINYLKELEDFLKSKKWIDSPNFRFDLAPVTDHTADNAVDTISEDEIIKKLNEKFPNYMENRLSMFRVISHIMRGTSENAKKDFAKYTYCEANRGQYYVYDPEGNIYACPEAIGNPQYAIGFYNDERVSLNKEAYSIWSNRCILNIDRCLDCEIAPFCGGGCAYAAIKNNGDINDPYCNNAKEVLREYINSIKYKFLEM
;
A
#
# COMPACT_ATOMS: atom_id res chain seq x y z
N MET A 1 5.28 -17.48 -24.18
CA MET A 1 5.51 -16.41 -23.19
C MET A 1 7.00 -16.42 -22.91
N GLU A 2 7.71 -15.33 -23.20
CA GLU A 2 9.13 -15.25 -22.86
C GLU A 2 9.28 -15.29 -21.34
N ASN A 3 10.09 -16.22 -20.86
CA ASN A 3 10.29 -16.41 -19.44
C ASN A 3 11.40 -15.46 -18.96
N TYR A 4 11.02 -14.39 -18.26
CA TYR A 4 11.96 -13.40 -17.70
C TYR A 4 12.78 -13.93 -16.51
N ILE A 5 12.62 -15.20 -16.12
CA ILE A 5 13.35 -15.78 -14.98
C ILE A 5 14.87 -15.65 -15.11
N ASN A 6 15.41 -15.66 -16.34
CA ASN A 6 16.84 -15.50 -16.57
C ASN A 6 17.34 -14.11 -16.12
N ILE A 7 16.51 -13.06 -16.26
CA ILE A 7 16.82 -11.72 -15.77
C ILE A 7 16.79 -11.71 -14.24
N PHE A 8 15.73 -12.26 -13.63
CA PHE A 8 15.63 -12.33 -12.17
C PHE A 8 16.79 -13.11 -11.55
N LYS A 9 17.17 -14.26 -12.12
CA LYS A 9 18.33 -15.03 -11.68
C LYS A 9 19.64 -14.27 -11.84
N ARG A 10 19.82 -13.53 -12.94
CA ARG A 10 21.02 -12.71 -13.16
C ARG A 10 21.18 -11.64 -12.07
N PHE A 11 20.07 -11.09 -11.57
CA PHE A 11 20.06 -9.99 -10.61
C PHE A 11 19.53 -10.39 -9.21
N GLU A 12 19.48 -11.68 -8.88
CA GLU A 12 18.83 -12.16 -7.65
C GLU A 12 19.49 -11.66 -6.37
N ASN A 13 20.78 -11.31 -6.42
CA ASN A 13 21.53 -10.73 -5.30
C ASN A 13 21.49 -9.18 -5.29
N THR A 14 20.92 -8.56 -6.32
CA THR A 14 20.79 -7.10 -6.45
C THR A 14 19.36 -6.64 -6.16
N ILE A 15 18.37 -7.45 -6.56
CA ILE A 15 16.96 -7.15 -6.34
C ILE A 15 16.62 -7.42 -4.87
N ASP A 16 16.36 -6.36 -4.12
CA ASP A 16 15.97 -6.45 -2.72
C ASP A 16 14.59 -7.09 -2.54
N SER A 17 13.62 -6.65 -3.35
CA SER A 17 12.29 -7.22 -3.31
C SER A 17 11.53 -7.15 -4.63
N VAL A 18 10.59 -8.07 -4.81
CA VAL A 18 9.63 -8.09 -5.93
C VAL A 18 8.23 -8.11 -5.36
N GLN A 19 7.37 -7.20 -5.79
CA GLN A 19 5.96 -7.19 -5.41
C GLN A 19 5.10 -7.72 -6.56
N ILE A 20 4.31 -8.76 -6.30
CA ILE A 20 3.38 -9.38 -7.25
C ILE A 20 1.96 -9.23 -6.70
N THR A 21 0.97 -9.11 -7.58
CA THR A 21 -0.43 -9.00 -7.16
C THR A 21 -1.21 -10.26 -7.52
N ILE A 22 -1.86 -10.87 -6.53
CA ILE A 22 -2.96 -11.81 -6.71
C ILE A 22 -4.09 -11.31 -5.84
N ASP A 23 -5.30 -11.32 -6.38
CA ASP A 23 -6.43 -10.56 -5.85
C ASP A 23 -7.49 -11.50 -5.24
N GLY A 24 -7.24 -12.81 -5.30
CA GLY A 24 -8.10 -13.90 -4.87
C GLY A 24 -7.73 -15.18 -5.64
N ILE A 25 -8.45 -16.28 -5.40
CA ILE A 25 -8.38 -17.46 -6.27
C ILE A 25 -8.78 -17.11 -7.70
N LYS A 26 -8.44 -17.98 -8.67
CA LYS A 26 -8.58 -17.75 -10.11
C LYS A 26 -9.82 -16.94 -10.52
N LEU A 27 -11.01 -17.40 -10.13
CA LEU A 27 -12.27 -16.73 -10.49
C LEU A 27 -12.35 -15.27 -10.01
N ILE A 28 -11.88 -14.99 -8.79
CA ILE A 28 -11.91 -13.66 -8.15
C ILE A 28 -10.81 -12.74 -8.69
N HIS A 29 -9.67 -13.30 -9.07
CA HIS A 29 -8.58 -12.55 -9.68
C HIS A 29 -8.92 -12.21 -11.15
N ASP A 30 -9.32 -13.22 -11.93
CA ASP A 30 -9.60 -13.09 -13.36
C ASP A 30 -10.88 -12.30 -13.65
N SER A 31 -11.76 -12.05 -12.67
CA SER A 31 -12.89 -11.14 -12.85
C SER A 31 -12.48 -9.66 -12.92
N ARG A 32 -11.25 -9.33 -12.48
CA ARG A 32 -10.73 -7.95 -12.41
C ARG A 32 -9.44 -7.77 -13.20
N ARG A 33 -8.59 -8.78 -13.21
CA ARG A 33 -7.25 -8.76 -13.81
C ARG A 33 -7.26 -9.63 -15.06
N VAL A 34 -7.67 -9.00 -16.15
CA VAL A 34 -7.69 -9.59 -17.47
C VAL A 34 -6.73 -8.88 -18.40
N TYR A 35 -6.19 -9.61 -19.37
CA TYR A 35 -5.54 -9.02 -20.52
C TYR A 35 -6.55 -8.19 -21.34
N LYS A 36 -6.04 -7.36 -22.26
CA LYS A 36 -6.87 -6.55 -23.18
C LYS A 36 -7.91 -7.36 -23.97
N ASN A 37 -7.65 -8.64 -24.20
CA ASN A 37 -8.56 -9.56 -24.89
C ASN A 37 -9.56 -10.26 -23.96
N GLY A 38 -9.62 -9.91 -22.68
CA GLY A 38 -10.51 -10.52 -21.69
C GLY A 38 -10.02 -11.84 -21.08
N LYS A 39 -8.89 -12.39 -21.53
CA LYS A 39 -8.30 -13.60 -20.91
C LYS A 39 -7.81 -13.25 -19.50
N GLY A 40 -8.12 -14.09 -18.53
CA GLY A 40 -7.59 -13.99 -17.15
C GLY A 40 -6.06 -14.09 -17.07
N THR A 41 -5.47 -13.43 -16.08
CA THR A 41 -4.01 -13.39 -15.86
C THR A 41 -3.52 -14.34 -14.76
N PHE A 42 -4.42 -14.99 -14.01
CA PHE A 42 -4.06 -15.75 -12.81
C PHE A 42 -3.01 -16.85 -13.07
N ASP A 43 -3.23 -17.69 -14.09
CA ASP A 43 -2.35 -18.85 -14.33
C ASP A 43 -0.93 -18.40 -14.71
N ASP A 44 -0.84 -17.32 -15.49
CA ASP A 44 0.43 -16.75 -15.94
C ASP A 44 1.22 -16.17 -14.75
N ILE A 45 0.52 -15.51 -13.79
CA ILE A 45 1.11 -15.00 -12.55
C ILE A 45 1.53 -16.14 -11.61
N VAL A 46 0.70 -17.18 -11.45
CA VAL A 46 1.01 -18.33 -10.61
C VAL A 46 2.26 -19.06 -11.11
N ASN A 47 2.36 -19.26 -12.42
CA ASN A 47 3.55 -19.85 -13.04
C ASN A 47 4.80 -18.98 -12.81
N GLY A 48 4.65 -17.65 -12.90
CA GLY A 48 5.74 -16.70 -12.59
C GLY A 48 6.19 -16.78 -11.13
N LEU A 49 5.25 -16.88 -10.19
CA LEU A 49 5.56 -17.03 -8.76
C LEU A 49 6.26 -18.35 -8.45
N ASP A 50 5.83 -19.47 -9.05
CA ASP A 50 6.52 -20.76 -8.91
C ASP A 50 8.00 -20.67 -9.31
N LEU A 51 8.32 -19.84 -10.30
CA LEU A 51 9.71 -19.61 -10.70
C LEU A 51 10.44 -18.65 -9.74
N LEU A 52 9.78 -17.56 -9.32
CA LEU A 52 10.38 -16.54 -8.45
C LEU A 52 10.74 -17.08 -7.07
N VAL A 53 9.88 -17.91 -6.45
CA VAL A 53 10.15 -18.49 -5.12
C VAL A 53 11.41 -19.36 -5.08
N ASN A 54 11.86 -19.84 -6.25
CA ASN A 54 13.09 -20.63 -6.40
C ASN A 54 14.35 -19.78 -6.70
N THR A 55 14.27 -18.45 -6.59
CA THR A 55 15.41 -17.53 -6.74
C THR A 55 16.00 -17.13 -5.39
N LYS A 56 17.17 -16.49 -5.39
CA LYS A 56 17.78 -15.92 -4.16
C LYS A 56 17.34 -14.50 -3.84
N ILE A 57 16.30 -13.99 -4.51
CA ILE A 57 15.73 -12.67 -4.22
C ILE A 57 15.34 -12.63 -2.74
N ARG A 58 15.78 -11.57 -2.04
CA ARG A 58 15.64 -11.47 -0.58
C ARG A 58 14.17 -11.49 -0.14
N GLN A 59 13.27 -10.87 -0.91
CA GLN A 59 11.88 -10.78 -0.53
C GLN A 59 10.91 -10.77 -1.72
N ILE A 60 9.93 -11.65 -1.70
CA ILE A 60 8.81 -11.72 -2.64
C ILE A 60 7.56 -11.34 -1.87
N ASN A 61 6.94 -10.23 -2.25
CA ASN A 61 5.75 -9.69 -1.59
C ASN A 61 4.52 -9.92 -2.48
N LEU A 62 3.63 -10.80 -2.06
CA LEU A 62 2.31 -10.92 -2.64
C LEU A 62 1.38 -9.87 -2.03
N ARG A 63 0.95 -8.91 -2.84
CA ARG A 63 -0.05 -7.91 -2.46
C ARG A 63 -1.43 -8.38 -2.91
N VAL A 64 -2.40 -8.36 -2.01
CA VAL A 64 -3.81 -8.61 -2.33
C VAL A 64 -4.58 -7.31 -2.19
N ASN A 65 -5.16 -6.80 -3.27
CA ASN A 65 -5.98 -5.59 -3.19
C ASN A 65 -7.37 -5.96 -2.70
N ILE A 66 -7.67 -5.60 -1.44
CA ILE A 66 -8.89 -5.96 -0.75
C ILE A 66 -9.98 -4.93 -0.97
N ASN A 67 -11.17 -5.45 -1.27
CA ASN A 67 -12.37 -4.69 -1.55
C ASN A 67 -13.58 -5.34 -0.87
N GLN A 68 -14.79 -4.79 -1.09
CA GLN A 68 -16.00 -5.28 -0.40
C GLN A 68 -16.35 -6.75 -0.68
N TYR A 69 -15.87 -7.31 -1.80
CA TYR A 69 -16.22 -8.65 -2.27
C TYR A 69 -15.15 -9.69 -1.93
N ASN A 70 -13.89 -9.44 -2.31
CA ASN A 70 -12.84 -10.46 -2.21
C ASN A 70 -12.40 -10.74 -0.77
N ILE A 71 -12.70 -9.83 0.18
CA ILE A 71 -12.49 -10.04 1.61
C ILE A 71 -13.14 -11.34 2.12
N ASN A 72 -14.23 -11.76 1.49
CA ASN A 72 -14.95 -12.99 1.87
C ASN A 72 -14.24 -14.27 1.43
N TYR A 73 -13.25 -14.18 0.53
CA TYR A 73 -12.55 -15.31 -0.08
C TYR A 73 -11.07 -15.39 0.33
N LEU A 74 -10.71 -14.69 1.41
CA LEU A 74 -9.34 -14.64 1.91
C LEU A 74 -8.84 -15.99 2.41
N LYS A 75 -9.75 -16.83 2.93
CA LYS A 75 -9.39 -18.15 3.44
C LYS A 75 -9.01 -19.10 2.32
N GLU A 76 -9.81 -19.10 1.25
CA GLU A 76 -9.59 -19.88 0.04
C GLU A 76 -8.30 -19.46 -0.66
N LEU A 77 -8.01 -18.16 -0.68
CA LEU A 77 -6.72 -17.67 -1.16
C LEU A 77 -5.58 -18.19 -0.29
N GLU A 78 -5.67 -18.08 1.04
CA GLU A 78 -4.63 -18.56 1.95
C GLU A 78 -4.38 -20.07 1.79
N ASP A 79 -5.44 -20.86 1.69
CA ASP A 79 -5.37 -22.32 1.49
C ASP A 79 -4.75 -22.67 0.14
N PHE A 80 -5.04 -21.88 -0.90
CA PHE A 80 -4.33 -21.97 -2.17
C PHE A 80 -2.83 -21.67 -2.02
N LEU A 81 -2.45 -20.56 -1.37
CA LEU A 81 -1.04 -20.22 -1.16
C LEU A 81 -0.29 -21.27 -0.34
N LYS A 82 -0.95 -21.87 0.66
CA LYS A 82 -0.49 -23.03 1.43
C LYS A 82 -0.25 -24.26 0.55
N SER A 83 -1.20 -24.59 -0.33
CA SER A 83 -1.06 -25.72 -1.26
C SER A 83 0.13 -25.57 -2.21
N LYS A 84 0.52 -24.32 -2.51
CA LYS A 84 1.70 -23.99 -3.33
C LYS A 84 3.01 -24.00 -2.54
N LYS A 85 2.96 -24.14 -1.21
CA LYS A 85 4.11 -24.06 -0.29
C LYS A 85 4.89 -22.76 -0.35
N TRP A 86 4.34 -21.72 -0.99
CA TRP A 86 5.02 -20.43 -1.09
C TRP A 86 5.19 -19.79 0.28
N ILE A 87 4.17 -19.90 1.14
CA ILE A 87 4.21 -19.34 2.49
C ILE A 87 5.23 -20.02 3.42
N ASP A 88 5.70 -21.22 3.05
CA ASP A 88 6.76 -21.93 3.79
C ASP A 88 8.14 -21.36 3.45
N SER A 89 8.24 -20.58 2.38
CA SER A 89 9.49 -19.96 1.95
C SER A 89 9.81 -18.74 2.81
N PRO A 90 11.03 -18.63 3.39
CA PRO A 90 11.39 -17.51 4.27
C PRO A 90 11.46 -16.16 3.55
N ASN A 91 11.61 -16.17 2.22
CA ASN A 91 11.61 -14.94 1.41
C ASN A 91 10.21 -14.54 0.92
N PHE A 92 9.17 -15.35 1.13
CA PHE A 92 7.82 -15.03 0.66
C PHE A 92 7.00 -14.38 1.77
N ARG A 93 6.33 -13.28 1.45
CA ARG A 93 5.36 -12.61 2.32
C ARG A 93 4.12 -12.31 1.53
N PHE A 94 2.99 -12.31 2.22
CA PHE A 94 1.70 -11.93 1.67
C PHE A 94 1.11 -10.84 2.57
N ASP A 95 0.58 -9.77 1.97
CA ASP A 95 0.02 -8.63 2.70
C ASP A 95 -1.26 -8.11 2.01
N LEU A 96 -2.17 -7.57 2.82
CA LEU A 96 -3.41 -6.97 2.35
C LEU A 96 -3.21 -5.48 2.11
N ALA A 97 -3.71 -4.99 0.98
CA ALA A 97 -3.75 -3.57 0.68
C ALA A 97 -5.20 -3.14 0.40
N PRO A 98 -5.76 -2.15 1.12
CA PRO A 98 -7.10 -1.66 0.83
C PRO A 98 -7.14 -1.02 -0.56
N VAL A 99 -8.21 -1.28 -1.32
CA VAL A 99 -8.52 -0.49 -2.52
C VAL A 99 -9.11 0.83 -2.06
N THR A 100 -8.44 1.92 -2.37
CA THR A 100 -8.80 3.28 -1.95
C THR A 100 -9.06 4.17 -3.15
N ASP A 101 -10.12 4.97 -3.07
CA ASP A 101 -10.35 6.07 -4.02
C ASP A 101 -9.57 7.30 -3.54
N HIS A 102 -8.60 7.74 -4.35
CA HIS A 102 -7.85 8.97 -4.11
C HIS A 102 -8.23 10.09 -5.08
N THR A 103 -9.14 9.81 -6.01
CA THR A 103 -9.51 10.66 -7.13
C THR A 103 -10.81 11.44 -6.92
N ALA A 104 -11.57 11.10 -5.87
CA ALA A 104 -12.91 11.64 -5.59
C ALA A 104 -13.96 11.24 -6.66
N ASP A 105 -13.71 10.15 -7.37
CA ASP A 105 -14.54 9.68 -8.49
C ASP A 105 -15.61 8.66 -8.04
N ASN A 106 -15.74 8.44 -6.73
CA ASN A 106 -16.61 7.43 -6.11
C ASN A 106 -16.38 6.04 -6.70
N ALA A 107 -15.13 5.57 -6.63
CA ALA A 107 -14.74 4.29 -7.19
C ALA A 107 -15.64 3.15 -6.70
N VAL A 108 -16.12 2.36 -7.67
CA VAL A 108 -16.98 1.21 -7.44
C VAL A 108 -16.20 0.13 -6.68
N ASP A 109 -16.89 -0.62 -5.82
CA ASP A 109 -16.38 -1.77 -5.06
C ASP A 109 -15.42 -1.48 -3.90
N THR A 110 -15.22 -0.21 -3.56
CA THR A 110 -14.45 0.17 -2.39
C THR A 110 -15.20 -0.16 -1.09
N ILE A 111 -14.42 -0.33 -0.03
CA ILE A 111 -14.90 -0.48 1.34
C ILE A 111 -13.93 0.31 2.22
N SER A 112 -14.42 0.97 3.27
CA SER A 112 -13.56 1.75 4.13
C SER A 112 -12.58 0.86 4.91
N GLU A 113 -11.41 1.40 5.25
CA GLU A 113 -10.38 0.65 5.97
C GLU A 113 -10.88 0.13 7.33
N ASP A 114 -11.75 0.88 8.02
CA ASP A 114 -12.32 0.49 9.30
C ASP A 114 -13.27 -0.70 9.15
N GLU A 115 -14.09 -0.72 8.10
CA GLU A 115 -14.95 -1.86 7.78
C GLU A 115 -14.14 -3.10 7.36
N ILE A 116 -13.02 -2.92 6.66
CA ILE A 116 -12.10 -4.04 6.38
C ILE A 116 -11.58 -4.63 7.68
N ILE A 117 -11.04 -3.81 8.58
CA ILE A 117 -10.49 -4.27 9.88
C ILE A 117 -11.58 -4.97 10.69
N LYS A 118 -12.78 -4.39 10.77
CA LYS A 118 -13.92 -5.00 11.44
C LYS A 118 -14.26 -6.38 10.88
N LYS A 119 -14.41 -6.49 9.56
CA LYS A 119 -14.70 -7.78 8.88
C LYS A 119 -13.59 -8.80 9.08
N LEU A 120 -12.32 -8.38 9.03
CA LEU A 120 -11.18 -9.25 9.31
C LEU A 120 -11.21 -9.76 10.75
N ASN A 121 -11.48 -8.89 11.71
CA ASN A 121 -11.58 -9.25 13.13
C ASN A 121 -12.74 -10.23 13.40
N GLU A 122 -13.90 -10.01 12.78
CA GLU A 122 -15.08 -10.87 12.93
C GLU A 122 -14.92 -12.24 12.27
N LYS A 123 -14.36 -12.29 11.05
CA LYS A 123 -14.29 -13.51 10.25
C LYS A 123 -13.01 -14.31 10.43
N PHE A 124 -11.91 -13.64 10.73
CA PHE A 124 -10.59 -14.24 10.78
C PHE A 124 -9.82 -13.77 12.04
N PRO A 125 -10.21 -14.24 13.23
CA PRO A 125 -9.46 -13.96 14.45
C PRO A 125 -7.97 -14.28 14.28
N ASN A 126 -7.09 -13.38 14.72
CA ASN A 126 -5.63 -13.46 14.58
C ASN A 126 -5.05 -13.35 13.15
N TYR A 127 -5.87 -13.17 12.11
CA TYR A 127 -5.40 -13.08 10.72
C TYR A 127 -4.66 -11.79 10.38
N MET A 128 -4.87 -10.74 11.19
CA MET A 128 -4.34 -9.40 10.97
C MET A 128 -2.84 -9.27 11.29
N GLU A 129 -2.28 -10.21 12.04
CA GLU A 129 -0.89 -10.17 12.45
C GLU A 129 0.03 -10.31 11.24
N ASN A 130 0.83 -9.27 10.97
CA ASN A 130 1.73 -9.18 9.83
C ASN A 130 1.03 -9.23 8.44
N ARG A 131 -0.24 -8.81 8.35
CA ARG A 131 -1.01 -8.76 7.09
C ARG A 131 -1.59 -7.38 6.75
N LEU A 132 -1.31 -6.37 7.57
CA LEU A 132 -1.85 -5.02 7.42
C LEU A 132 -0.74 -3.97 7.23
N SER A 133 0.44 -4.35 6.72
CA SER A 133 1.56 -3.40 6.61
C SER A 133 1.29 -2.28 5.60
N MET A 134 0.37 -2.50 4.66
CA MET A 134 -0.09 -1.49 3.70
C MET A 134 -1.20 -0.57 4.21
N PHE A 135 -1.76 -0.81 5.41
CA PHE A 135 -2.75 0.07 6.03
C PHE A 135 -2.03 1.22 6.73
N ARG A 136 -2.00 2.39 6.09
CA ARG A 136 -1.10 3.49 6.45
C ARG A 136 -1.32 4.06 7.86
N VAL A 137 -2.54 3.98 8.39
CA VAL A 137 -2.87 4.45 9.74
C VAL A 137 -2.35 3.48 10.80
N ILE A 138 -2.37 2.18 10.56
CA ILE A 138 -2.04 1.18 11.59
C ILE A 138 -0.65 0.56 11.43
N SER A 139 -0.06 0.59 10.23
CA SER A 139 1.21 -0.11 9.98
C SER A 139 2.40 0.42 10.78
N HIS A 140 2.41 1.71 11.11
CA HIS A 140 3.43 2.27 11.99
C HIS A 140 3.19 1.91 13.46
N ILE A 141 1.92 1.83 13.89
CA ILE A 141 1.51 1.37 15.23
C ILE A 141 1.92 -0.09 15.42
N MET A 142 1.60 -0.96 14.46
CA MET A 142 2.01 -2.36 14.46
C MET A 142 3.52 -2.53 14.73
N ARG A 143 4.36 -1.69 14.10
CA ARG A 143 5.81 -1.70 14.35
C ARG A 143 6.14 -1.16 15.73
N GLY A 144 5.48 -0.08 16.15
CA GLY A 144 5.66 0.57 17.45
C GLY A 144 5.12 -0.22 18.66
N THR A 145 4.28 -1.22 18.43
CA THR A 145 3.74 -2.11 19.47
C THR A 145 4.30 -3.54 19.40
N SER A 146 5.23 -3.80 18.48
CA SER A 146 5.92 -5.09 18.41
C SER A 146 6.94 -5.24 19.53
N GLU A 147 7.32 -6.47 19.87
CA GLU A 147 8.31 -6.78 20.91
C GLU A 147 9.65 -6.04 20.71
N ASN A 148 9.99 -5.68 19.47
CA ASN A 148 11.22 -4.98 19.10
C ASN A 148 10.98 -3.51 18.69
N ALA A 149 9.88 -2.91 19.14
CA ALA A 149 9.49 -1.56 18.75
C ALA A 149 10.56 -0.50 19.09
N LYS A 150 10.86 0.36 18.11
CA LYS A 150 11.56 1.62 18.39
C LYS A 150 10.58 2.60 19.02
N LYS A 151 11.07 3.42 19.97
CA LYS A 151 10.29 4.42 20.72
C LYS A 151 9.78 5.62 19.90
N ASP A 152 10.06 5.66 18.60
CA ASP A 152 9.59 6.74 17.73
C ASP A 152 8.26 6.34 17.09
N PHE A 153 7.18 6.71 17.80
CA PHE A 153 5.82 6.28 17.52
C PHE A 153 5.04 7.29 16.67
N ALA A 154 5.50 8.55 16.60
CA ALA A 154 4.76 9.64 15.98
C ALA A 154 4.99 9.71 14.46
N LYS A 155 3.89 9.78 13.72
CA LYS A 155 3.84 9.95 12.28
C LYS A 155 3.52 11.40 11.93
N TYR A 156 4.54 12.16 11.50
CA TYR A 156 4.35 13.54 11.07
C TYR A 156 3.81 13.68 9.63
N THR A 157 4.02 12.68 8.79
CA THR A 157 3.65 12.68 7.37
C THR A 157 2.97 11.37 6.98
N TYR A 158 1.92 11.44 6.15
CA TYR A 158 1.10 10.29 5.78
C TYR A 158 1.84 9.24 4.95
N CYS A 159 2.55 9.69 3.90
CA CYS A 159 3.26 8.83 2.96
C CYS A 159 4.56 9.48 2.46
N GLU A 160 5.28 8.75 1.62
CA GLU A 160 6.60 9.08 1.09
C GLU A 160 6.58 10.34 0.21
N ALA A 161 5.44 10.66 -0.41
CA ALA A 161 5.25 11.88 -1.18
C ALA A 161 5.49 13.16 -0.35
N ASN A 162 5.30 13.08 0.97
CA ASN A 162 5.49 14.23 1.86
C ASN A 162 6.81 14.19 2.65
N ARG A 163 7.68 13.21 2.40
CA ARG A 163 8.96 13.06 3.12
C ARG A 163 10.15 13.72 2.43
N GLY A 164 9.94 14.22 1.22
CA GLY A 164 11.01 14.87 0.48
C GLY A 164 12.11 13.91 -0.01
N GLN A 165 11.79 12.63 -0.26
CA GLN A 165 12.77 11.62 -0.70
C GLN A 165 12.18 10.63 -1.73
N TYR A 166 11.08 10.99 -2.39
CA TYR A 166 10.38 10.10 -3.31
C TYR A 166 10.07 10.83 -4.61
N TYR A 167 10.47 10.23 -5.73
CA TYR A 167 10.31 10.79 -7.07
C TYR A 167 9.76 9.72 -8.00
N VAL A 168 8.80 10.11 -8.84
CA VAL A 168 8.22 9.26 -9.87
C VAL A 168 8.48 9.88 -11.22
N TYR A 169 9.05 9.11 -12.14
CA TYR A 169 9.39 9.53 -13.49
C TYR A 169 8.36 8.94 -14.44
N ASP A 170 7.65 9.77 -15.20
CA ASP A 170 6.74 9.31 -16.24
C ASP A 170 7.45 9.17 -17.60
N PRO A 171 6.89 8.40 -18.56
CA PRO A 171 7.51 8.24 -19.88
C PRO A 171 7.56 9.52 -20.74
N GLU A 172 6.86 10.59 -20.35
CA GLU A 172 6.82 11.86 -21.08
C GLU A 172 7.92 12.84 -20.62
N GLY A 173 8.73 12.44 -19.64
CA GLY A 173 9.82 13.25 -19.12
C GLY A 173 9.46 14.03 -17.86
N ASN A 174 8.25 13.90 -17.30
CA ASN A 174 7.88 14.63 -16.08
C ASN A 174 8.29 13.86 -14.82
N ILE A 175 8.53 14.62 -13.75
CA ILE A 175 8.85 14.09 -12.42
C ILE A 175 7.75 14.51 -11.45
N TYR A 176 7.27 13.59 -10.60
CA TYR A 176 6.21 13.82 -9.61
C TYR A 176 6.66 13.38 -8.21
N ALA A 177 6.06 14.00 -7.18
CA ALA A 177 6.22 13.55 -5.79
C ALA A 177 5.28 12.39 -5.42
N CYS A 178 4.23 12.14 -6.22
CA CYS A 178 3.18 11.17 -5.92
C CYS A 178 2.80 10.37 -7.18
N PRO A 179 2.66 9.04 -7.11
CA PRO A 179 2.26 8.25 -8.28
C PRO A 179 0.84 8.58 -8.76
N GLU A 180 -0.06 8.97 -7.85
CA GLU A 180 -1.44 9.34 -8.18
C GLU A 180 -1.52 10.64 -9.01
N ALA A 181 -0.44 11.44 -9.02
CA ALA A 181 -0.38 12.71 -9.74
C ALA A 181 0.14 12.56 -11.20
N ILE A 182 0.62 11.38 -11.58
CA ILE A 182 1.16 11.12 -12.92
C ILE A 182 0.10 11.38 -13.99
N GLY A 183 0.50 11.97 -15.12
CA GLY A 183 -0.40 12.30 -16.22
C GLY A 183 -1.15 13.61 -16.00
N ASN A 184 -0.89 14.33 -14.90
CA ASN A 184 -1.36 15.68 -14.68
C ASN A 184 -0.19 16.67 -14.56
N PRO A 185 0.19 17.34 -15.67
CA PRO A 185 1.36 18.22 -15.70
C PRO A 185 1.36 19.34 -14.65
N GLN A 186 0.19 19.75 -14.14
CA GLN A 186 0.10 20.80 -13.11
C GLN A 186 0.74 20.39 -11.77
N TYR A 187 0.90 19.08 -11.53
CA TYR A 187 1.50 18.53 -10.31
C TYR A 187 2.94 18.05 -10.53
N ALA A 188 3.51 18.27 -11.71
CA ALA A 188 4.91 17.95 -11.96
C ALA A 188 5.82 18.80 -11.07
N ILE A 189 6.77 18.15 -10.40
CA ILE A 189 7.81 18.77 -9.57
C ILE A 189 9.13 18.92 -10.32
N GLY A 190 9.17 18.54 -11.60
CA GLY A 190 10.38 18.58 -12.40
C GLY A 190 10.21 17.91 -13.76
N PHE A 191 11.33 17.88 -14.50
CA PHE A 191 11.43 17.29 -15.82
C PHE A 191 12.79 16.60 -16.00
N TYR A 192 12.85 15.57 -16.83
CA TYR A 192 14.07 14.89 -17.23
C TYR A 192 14.09 14.61 -18.74
N ASN A 193 15.30 14.60 -19.29
CA ASN A 193 15.60 14.09 -20.62
C ASN A 193 17.00 13.45 -20.61
N ASP A 194 17.50 13.05 -21.78
CA ASP A 194 18.81 12.40 -21.91
C ASP A 194 20.00 13.27 -21.45
N GLU A 195 19.82 14.60 -21.40
CA GLU A 195 20.88 15.54 -21.07
C GLU A 195 20.84 16.01 -19.62
N ARG A 196 19.65 16.11 -19.02
CA ARG A 196 19.48 16.72 -17.69
C ARG A 196 18.26 16.22 -16.93
N VAL A 197 18.36 16.35 -15.62
CA VAL A 197 17.26 16.27 -14.65
C VAL A 197 17.12 17.65 -14.00
N SER A 198 15.90 18.20 -13.98
CA SER A 198 15.60 19.49 -13.38
C SER A 198 14.43 19.37 -12.41
N LEU A 199 14.63 19.79 -11.16
CA LEU A 199 13.58 19.84 -10.14
C LEU A 199 13.15 21.28 -9.89
N ASN A 200 11.85 21.52 -9.91
CA ASN A 200 11.24 22.74 -9.42
C ASN A 200 11.09 22.65 -7.90
N LYS A 201 11.98 23.33 -7.17
CA LYS A 201 12.01 23.31 -5.70
C LYS A 201 10.73 23.87 -5.07
N GLU A 202 10.06 24.83 -5.71
CA GLU A 202 8.82 25.41 -5.20
C GLU A 202 7.66 24.43 -5.36
N ALA A 203 7.50 23.86 -6.57
CA ALA A 203 6.50 22.82 -6.79
C ALA A 203 6.72 21.60 -5.88
N TYR A 204 7.98 21.24 -5.65
CA TYR A 204 8.35 20.17 -4.73
C TYR A 204 8.02 20.48 -3.27
N SER A 205 8.28 21.71 -2.81
CA SER A 205 8.08 22.10 -1.42
C SER A 205 6.62 22.04 -0.98
N ILE A 206 5.68 22.25 -1.91
CA ILE A 206 4.24 22.05 -1.69
C ILE A 206 3.97 20.64 -1.14
N TRP A 207 4.65 19.62 -1.67
CA TRP A 207 4.50 18.24 -1.22
C TRP A 207 5.32 17.95 0.05
N SER A 208 6.60 18.35 0.08
CA SER A 208 7.51 17.98 1.17
C SER A 208 7.27 18.75 2.47
N ASN A 209 6.64 19.92 2.42
CA ASN A 209 6.30 20.70 3.62
C ASN A 209 4.97 20.29 4.24
N ARG A 210 4.18 19.44 3.57
CA ARG A 210 2.90 18.97 4.10
C ARG A 210 3.12 17.99 5.24
N CYS A 211 2.83 18.41 6.47
CA CYS A 211 2.88 17.56 7.67
C CYS A 211 1.81 17.98 8.67
N ILE A 212 1.58 17.17 9.71
CA ILE A 212 0.55 17.46 10.72
C ILE A 212 0.77 18.77 11.49
N LEU A 213 1.99 19.33 11.46
CA LEU A 213 2.32 20.62 12.07
C LEU A 213 1.99 21.81 11.16
N ASN A 214 1.73 21.57 9.88
CA ASN A 214 1.41 22.58 8.87
C ASN A 214 -0.02 22.41 8.31
N ILE A 215 -0.79 21.46 8.84
CA ILE A 215 -2.20 21.24 8.51
C ILE A 215 -3.01 21.75 9.71
N ASP A 216 -3.68 22.89 9.58
CA ASP A 216 -4.33 23.59 10.70
C ASP A 216 -5.28 22.68 11.50
N ARG A 217 -6.12 21.91 10.80
CA ARG A 217 -7.06 20.97 11.42
C ARG A 217 -6.38 19.80 12.15
N CYS A 218 -5.11 19.52 11.87
CA CYS A 218 -4.35 18.47 12.54
C CYS A 218 -3.67 18.96 13.83
N LEU A 219 -3.50 20.27 14.03
CA LEU A 219 -2.83 20.83 15.22
C LEU A 219 -3.55 20.44 16.52
N ASP A 220 -4.89 20.45 16.49
CA ASP A 220 -5.75 20.10 17.63
C ASP A 220 -6.30 18.67 17.56
N CYS A 221 -5.83 17.86 16.60
CA CYS A 221 -6.36 16.52 16.37
C CYS A 221 -5.65 15.46 17.24
N GLU A 222 -6.42 14.81 18.13
CA GLU A 222 -5.92 13.80 19.07
C GLU A 222 -5.26 12.57 18.42
N ILE A 223 -5.58 12.29 17.15
CA ILE A 223 -5.00 11.16 16.40
C ILE A 223 -4.00 11.58 15.31
N ALA A 224 -3.67 12.86 15.18
CA ALA A 224 -2.79 13.34 14.11
C ALA A 224 -1.43 12.61 14.08
N PRO A 225 -0.75 12.34 15.22
CA PRO A 225 0.49 11.56 15.24
C PRO A 225 0.32 10.10 14.81
N PHE A 226 -0.90 9.59 14.64
CA PHE A 226 -1.15 8.24 14.14
C PHE A 226 -1.49 8.27 12.65
N CYS A 227 -2.36 9.17 12.21
CA CYS A 227 -2.75 9.19 10.81
C CYS A 227 -1.69 9.86 9.91
N GLY A 228 -1.00 10.90 10.38
CA GLY A 228 -0.06 11.70 9.60
C GLY A 228 -0.72 12.67 8.61
N GLY A 229 -1.97 13.06 8.86
CA GLY A 229 -2.70 14.06 8.07
C GLY A 229 -3.41 13.54 6.81
N GLY A 230 -3.38 12.24 6.54
CA GLY A 230 -4.10 11.64 5.39
C GLY A 230 -3.41 11.83 4.03
N CYS A 231 -3.98 11.24 2.97
CA CYS A 231 -3.43 11.28 1.62
C CYS A 231 -3.45 12.70 1.03
N ALA A 232 -2.29 13.21 0.64
CA ALA A 232 -2.13 14.55 0.06
C ALA A 232 -2.88 14.72 -1.27
N TYR A 233 -2.83 13.73 -2.16
CA TYR A 233 -3.53 13.79 -3.43
C TYR A 233 -5.05 13.75 -3.26
N ALA A 234 -5.54 12.89 -2.35
CA ALA A 234 -6.96 12.85 -2.02
C ALA A 234 -7.44 14.17 -1.38
N ALA A 235 -6.62 14.84 -0.56
CA ALA A 235 -6.94 16.16 -0.02
C ALA A 235 -7.09 17.21 -1.13
N ILE A 236 -6.16 17.24 -2.10
CA ILE A 236 -6.28 18.11 -3.27
C ILE A 236 -7.58 17.82 -4.04
N LYS A 237 -7.91 16.55 -4.27
CA LYS A 237 -9.08 16.15 -5.06
C LYS A 237 -10.41 16.41 -4.38
N ASN A 238 -10.51 16.14 -3.09
CA ASN A 238 -11.76 16.25 -2.35
C ASN A 238 -11.97 17.64 -1.73
N ASN A 239 -10.88 18.30 -1.33
CA ASN A 239 -10.95 19.54 -0.54
C ASN A 239 -10.35 20.74 -1.29
N GLY A 240 -9.67 20.51 -2.41
CA GLY A 240 -9.05 21.57 -3.21
C GLY A 240 -7.72 22.10 -2.66
N ASP A 241 -7.28 21.61 -1.49
CA ASP A 241 -6.06 22.06 -0.81
C ASP A 241 -5.25 20.86 -0.31
N ILE A 242 -3.96 20.86 -0.65
CA ILE A 242 -3.02 19.86 -0.16
C ILE A 242 -2.84 19.98 1.36
N ASN A 243 -2.94 21.17 1.95
CA ASN A 243 -2.77 21.40 3.39
C ASN A 243 -4.05 21.22 4.20
N ASP A 244 -5.14 20.74 3.59
CA ASP A 244 -6.27 20.19 4.33
C ASP A 244 -6.06 18.67 4.57
N PRO A 245 -6.59 18.06 5.64
CA PRO A 245 -6.45 16.64 5.86
C PRO A 245 -7.53 15.86 5.09
N TYR A 246 -7.12 14.70 4.55
CA TYR A 246 -8.05 13.68 4.07
C TYR A 246 -8.12 12.53 5.08
N CYS A 247 -9.03 12.65 6.05
CA CYS A 247 -9.03 11.79 7.23
C CYS A 247 -9.42 10.32 6.95
N ASN A 248 -10.27 10.05 5.95
CA ASN A 248 -10.70 8.71 5.52
C ASN A 248 -10.94 7.71 6.67
N ASN A 249 -11.82 8.07 7.61
CA ASN A 249 -12.15 7.27 8.80
C ASN A 249 -10.96 6.84 9.70
N ALA A 250 -9.82 7.54 9.66
CA ALA A 250 -8.62 7.15 10.40
C ALA A 250 -8.85 6.91 11.91
N LYS A 251 -9.79 7.63 12.53
CA LYS A 251 -10.16 7.44 13.95
C LYS A 251 -10.86 6.09 14.19
N GLU A 252 -11.76 5.71 13.30
CA GLU A 252 -12.46 4.42 13.37
C GLU A 252 -11.52 3.27 13.04
N VAL A 253 -10.67 3.43 12.02
CA VAL A 253 -9.59 2.49 11.68
C VAL A 253 -8.72 2.20 12.91
N LEU A 254 -8.26 3.27 13.59
CA LEU A 254 -7.47 3.15 14.81
C LEU A 254 -8.23 2.45 15.93
N ARG A 255 -9.50 2.82 16.14
CA ARG A 255 -10.36 2.25 17.17
C ARG A 255 -10.57 0.74 16.96
N GLU A 256 -10.96 0.34 15.76
CA GLU A 256 -11.18 -1.07 15.41
C GLU A 256 -9.89 -1.89 15.54
N TYR A 257 -8.76 -1.33 15.10
CA TYR A 257 -7.47 -2.00 15.26
C TYR A 257 -7.06 -2.15 16.73
N ILE A 258 -7.14 -1.10 17.55
CA ILE A 258 -6.85 -1.18 18.99
C ILE A 258 -7.78 -2.21 19.66
N ASN A 259 -9.06 -2.20 19.34
CA ASN A 259 -10.02 -3.16 19.86
C ASN A 259 -9.65 -4.61 19.54
N SER A 260 -9.06 -4.85 18.36
CA SER A 260 -8.61 -6.19 17.95
C SER A 260 -7.37 -6.69 18.70
N ILE A 261 -6.51 -5.79 19.19
CA ILE A 261 -5.25 -6.16 19.85
C ILE A 261 -5.25 -5.89 21.36
N LYS A 262 -6.30 -5.27 21.93
CA LYS A 262 -6.33 -4.86 23.34
C LYS A 262 -6.00 -5.98 24.33
N TYR A 263 -6.43 -7.20 24.06
CA TYR A 263 -6.16 -8.35 24.94
C TYR A 263 -4.68 -8.73 24.98
N LYS A 264 -3.93 -8.50 23.88
CA LYS A 264 -2.48 -8.74 23.85
C LYS A 264 -1.73 -7.87 24.87
N PHE A 265 -2.25 -6.69 25.20
CA PHE A 265 -1.63 -5.80 26.19
C PHE A 265 -2.14 -6.03 27.63
N LEU A 266 -3.34 -6.59 27.77
CA LEU A 266 -3.90 -6.92 29.09
C LEU A 266 -3.30 -8.22 29.66
N GLU A 267 -2.70 -9.04 28.80
CA GLU A 267 -2.06 -10.32 29.15
C GLU A 267 -0.53 -10.22 29.28
N MET A 268 0.06 -9.03 29.02
CA MET A 268 1.48 -8.70 29.28
C MET A 268 1.71 -8.25 30.73
#